data_AF-A0A3C0VFH6-F1
#
_entry.id   AF-A0A3C0VFH6-F1
#
_cell.length_a   1.000
_cell.length_b   1.000
_cell.length_c   1.000
_cell.angle_alpha   90.00
_cell.angle_beta   90.00
_cell.angle_gamma   90.00
#
_symmetry.space_group_name_H-M   'P 1'
#
loop_
_entity.id
_entity.type
_entity.pdbx_description
1 polymer ?
#
loop_
_entity_poly.entity_id
_entity_poly.type
_entity_poly.pdbx_seq_one_letter_code
_entity_poly.pdbx_strand_id
1 'polypeptide(L)'
;MQKVVSLCKRRGFVFQSSEIYGGLKSAYDYGPLGVELKRNLMNEWWRDVVHSRENVMGLESSIIMHPDVWRASGHVAGFSDPLVDCKLSKERFRTDKAGPVEVESDGRLVMHAPDKAMAKLWAEAVKTQHAPGAKVEVRDKDVVLHAKEVTPPAGGQAGKIVLAGFDGGPDVEIPYRGYVTPGFNCPFLSEERTFNLMFRSFLGSVDPLTEVVDAFLANKEKSKPELRALIETTLARSTVYLRPETAQGMFVQFQNCLNSVSMKIPFGIAQMGKAFRNEVTVEHFTFRSCEFEQMEIEFFCEP
;
A
#
# COMPACT_ATOMS: atom_id res chain seq x y z
N MET A 1 15.98 -13.97 -8.34
CA MET A 1 14.53 -14.12 -8.07
C MET A 1 13.77 -14.84 -9.19
N GLN A 2 13.84 -14.42 -10.46
CA GLN A 2 13.06 -15.02 -11.57
C GLN A 2 13.18 -16.56 -11.70
N LYS A 3 14.38 -17.12 -11.50
CA LYS A 3 14.60 -18.58 -11.52
C LYS A 3 13.75 -19.33 -10.50
N VAL A 4 13.59 -18.77 -9.29
CA VAL A 4 12.79 -19.35 -8.20
C VAL A 4 11.31 -19.29 -8.55
N VAL A 5 10.82 -18.11 -8.98
CA VAL A 5 9.42 -17.92 -9.40
C VAL A 5 9.04 -18.90 -10.51
N SER A 6 9.90 -19.05 -11.52
CA SER A 6 9.69 -20.00 -12.61
C SER A 6 9.65 -21.45 -12.12
N LEU A 7 10.52 -21.83 -11.20
CA LEU A 7 10.52 -23.18 -10.61
C LEU A 7 9.24 -23.43 -9.79
N CYS A 8 8.84 -22.48 -8.93
CA CYS A 8 7.64 -22.57 -8.11
C CYS A 8 6.40 -22.81 -8.99
N LYS A 9 6.27 -22.07 -10.09
CA LYS A 9 5.17 -22.27 -11.03
C LYS A 9 5.25 -23.62 -11.73
N ARG A 10 6.40 -23.98 -12.32
CA ARG A 10 6.55 -25.26 -13.06
C ARG A 10 6.35 -26.50 -12.19
N ARG A 11 6.65 -26.42 -10.90
CA ARG A 11 6.56 -27.57 -9.97
C ARG A 11 5.30 -27.55 -9.11
N GLY A 12 4.39 -26.59 -9.30
CA GLY A 12 3.13 -26.57 -8.56
C GLY A 12 3.27 -26.15 -7.10
N PHE A 13 4.16 -25.22 -6.80
CA PHE A 13 4.25 -24.59 -5.47
C PHE A 13 3.35 -23.36 -5.36
N VAL A 14 3.53 -22.38 -6.24
CA VAL A 14 2.81 -21.10 -6.17
C VAL A 14 2.45 -20.64 -7.57
N PHE A 15 1.21 -20.19 -7.74
CA PHE A 15 0.63 -19.66 -8.97
C PHE A 15 0.14 -18.24 -8.77
N GLN A 16 0.08 -17.48 -9.85
CA GLN A 16 -0.58 -16.18 -9.84
C GLN A 16 -2.08 -16.41 -9.66
N SER A 17 -2.70 -15.81 -8.63
CA SER A 17 -4.14 -15.95 -8.43
C SER A 17 -4.89 -15.42 -9.64
N SER A 18 -5.95 -16.12 -10.05
CA SER A 18 -6.82 -15.74 -11.18
C SER A 18 -6.09 -15.58 -12.52
N GLU A 19 -5.01 -16.35 -12.75
CA GLU A 19 -4.11 -16.19 -13.91
C GLU A 19 -4.84 -16.18 -15.26
N ILE A 20 -5.83 -17.07 -15.46
CA ILE A 20 -6.59 -17.16 -16.71
C ILE A 20 -7.46 -15.93 -17.00
N TYR A 21 -7.70 -15.08 -15.99
CA TYR A 21 -8.44 -13.83 -16.09
C TYR A 21 -7.52 -12.59 -16.11
N GLY A 22 -6.21 -12.78 -16.35
CA GLY A 22 -5.22 -11.70 -16.35
C GLY A 22 -4.45 -11.56 -15.04
N GLY A 23 -4.78 -12.36 -14.03
CA GLY A 23 -4.10 -12.36 -12.74
C GLY A 23 -4.60 -11.24 -11.81
N LEU A 24 -4.70 -11.55 -10.52
CA LEU A 24 -4.98 -10.56 -9.48
C LEU A 24 -3.67 -10.11 -8.81
N LYS A 25 -3.31 -8.84 -9.02
CA LYS A 25 -2.10 -8.23 -8.44
C LYS A 25 -2.00 -8.51 -6.94
N SER A 26 -0.83 -8.98 -6.48
CA SER A 26 -0.53 -9.29 -5.06
C SER A 26 -1.25 -10.49 -4.44
N ALA A 27 -2.02 -11.25 -5.22
CA ALA A 27 -2.68 -12.47 -4.75
C ALA A 27 -2.06 -13.71 -5.41
N TYR A 28 -1.86 -14.77 -4.61
CA TYR A 28 -1.17 -15.98 -5.05
C TYR A 28 -1.87 -17.23 -4.51
N ASP A 29 -1.95 -18.26 -5.36
CA ASP A 29 -2.53 -19.56 -5.00
C ASP A 29 -1.41 -20.59 -4.75
N TYR A 30 -1.54 -21.37 -3.68
CA TYR A 30 -0.61 -22.46 -3.39
C TYR A 30 -1.06 -23.74 -4.11
N GLY A 31 -0.21 -24.24 -5.01
CA GLY A 31 -0.46 -25.46 -5.78
C GLY A 31 -0.24 -26.75 -4.96
N PRO A 32 -0.30 -27.94 -5.60
CA PRO A 32 -0.24 -29.23 -4.90
C PRO A 32 0.99 -29.43 -4.00
N LEU A 33 2.19 -29.06 -4.44
CA LEU A 33 3.39 -29.16 -3.59
C LEU A 33 3.49 -27.99 -2.60
N GLY A 34 2.94 -26.83 -2.97
CA GLY A 34 2.96 -25.63 -2.12
C GLY A 34 2.07 -25.78 -0.90
N VAL A 35 0.88 -26.35 -1.05
CA VAL A 35 -0.04 -26.57 0.08
C VAL A 35 0.55 -27.57 1.08
N GLU A 36 1.20 -28.63 0.61
CA GLU A 36 1.87 -29.60 1.48
C GLU A 36 3.05 -28.97 2.23
N LEU A 37 3.93 -28.26 1.53
CA LEU A 37 5.05 -27.56 2.16
C LEU A 37 4.57 -26.56 3.22
N LYS A 38 3.55 -25.76 2.87
CA LYS A 38 2.97 -24.75 3.75
C LYS A 38 2.34 -25.39 5.00
N ARG A 39 1.53 -26.43 4.83
CA ARG A 39 0.92 -27.16 5.95
C ARG A 39 1.95 -27.81 6.85
N ASN A 40 2.98 -28.42 6.28
CA ASN A 40 4.07 -29.01 7.04
C ASN A 40 4.75 -27.93 7.90
N LEU A 41 5.12 -26.79 7.31
CA LEU A 41 5.72 -25.69 8.06
C LEU A 41 4.83 -25.19 9.21
N MET A 42 3.54 -25.00 8.96
CA MET A 42 2.59 -24.55 9.98
C MET A 42 2.42 -25.58 11.10
N ASN A 43 2.34 -26.87 10.76
CA ASN A 43 2.22 -27.95 11.74
C ASN A 43 3.48 -28.09 12.60
N GLU A 44 4.66 -27.95 12.00
CA GLU A 44 5.93 -27.95 12.73
C GLU A 44 6.01 -26.78 13.71
N TRP A 45 5.62 -25.59 13.27
CA TRP A 45 5.56 -24.40 14.12
C TRP A 45 4.56 -24.58 15.27
N TRP A 46 3.35 -25.07 14.99
CA TRP A 46 2.34 -25.29 16.01
C TRP A 46 2.76 -26.33 17.05
N ARG A 47 3.43 -27.40 16.59
CA ARG A 47 3.97 -28.40 17.51
C ARG A 47 5.05 -27.80 18.43
N ASP A 48 5.98 -27.02 17.88
CA ASP A 48 7.03 -26.38 18.68
C ASP A 48 6.46 -25.33 19.65
N VAL A 49 5.54 -24.50 19.18
CA VAL A 49 5.08 -23.33 19.94
C VAL A 49 4.00 -23.67 20.93
N VAL A 50 3.04 -24.51 20.54
CA VAL A 50 1.84 -24.79 21.35
C VAL A 50 1.93 -26.15 22.02
N HIS A 51 2.25 -27.22 21.29
CA HIS A 51 2.24 -28.56 21.89
C HIS A 51 3.45 -28.83 22.80
N SER A 52 4.61 -28.26 22.50
CA SER A 52 5.84 -28.51 23.25
C SER A 52 6.03 -27.60 24.47
N ARG A 53 5.21 -26.53 24.60
CA ARG A 53 5.32 -25.53 25.66
C ARG A 53 4.12 -25.60 26.59
N GLU A 54 4.36 -25.77 27.88
CA GLU A 54 3.29 -25.86 28.88
C GLU A 54 2.57 -24.53 29.15
N ASN A 55 3.19 -23.41 28.75
CA ASN A 55 2.72 -22.06 29.05
C ASN A 55 2.28 -21.29 27.80
N VAL A 56 1.98 -21.97 26.69
CA VAL A 56 1.42 -21.34 25.48
C VAL A 56 0.17 -22.08 25.06
N MET A 57 -0.92 -21.34 24.85
CA MET A 57 -2.18 -21.90 24.38
C MET A 57 -2.52 -21.43 22.96
N GLY A 58 -3.25 -22.27 22.23
CA GLY A 58 -3.75 -21.92 20.91
C GLY A 58 -5.04 -21.10 20.94
N LEU A 59 -5.18 -20.17 20.01
CA LEU A 59 -6.42 -19.44 19.72
C LEU A 59 -6.64 -19.38 18.19
N GLU A 60 -7.90 -19.41 17.77
CA GLU A 60 -8.30 -19.04 16.42
C GLU A 60 -9.40 -17.96 16.49
N SER A 61 -9.04 -16.73 16.16
CA SER A 61 -9.97 -15.61 16.11
C SER A 61 -10.51 -15.37 14.70
N SER A 62 -11.67 -14.71 14.60
CA SER A 62 -12.26 -14.26 13.34
C SER A 62 -11.34 -13.29 12.59
N ILE A 63 -11.44 -13.28 11.25
CA ILE A 63 -10.80 -12.27 10.39
C ILE A 63 -11.52 -10.93 10.51
N ILE A 64 -12.84 -10.96 10.59
CA ILE A 64 -13.69 -9.77 10.72
C ILE A 64 -13.92 -9.53 12.21
N MET A 65 -13.49 -8.35 12.68
CA MET A 65 -13.62 -7.93 14.08
C MET A 65 -14.38 -6.60 14.16
N HIS A 66 -14.88 -6.28 15.35
CA HIS A 66 -15.57 -5.02 15.60
C HIS A 66 -14.65 -3.82 15.27
N PRO A 67 -15.13 -2.78 14.55
CA PRO A 67 -14.30 -1.64 14.14
C PRO A 67 -13.57 -0.93 15.28
N ASP A 68 -14.16 -0.93 16.48
CA ASP A 68 -13.54 -0.32 17.67
C ASP A 68 -12.24 -0.99 18.08
N VAL A 69 -12.03 -2.27 17.77
CA VAL A 69 -10.75 -2.94 18.01
C VAL A 69 -9.63 -2.26 17.21
N TRP A 70 -9.91 -1.91 15.95
CA TRP A 70 -8.97 -1.23 15.06
C TRP A 70 -8.81 0.26 15.38
N ARG A 71 -9.84 0.89 15.98
CA ARG A 71 -9.72 2.25 16.51
C ARG A 71 -8.87 2.28 17.77
N ALA A 72 -9.13 1.39 18.72
CA ALA A 72 -8.43 1.31 20.00
C ALA A 72 -6.94 0.96 19.83
N SER A 73 -6.62 0.06 18.89
CA SER A 73 -5.23 -0.27 18.54
C SER A 73 -4.53 0.78 17.68
N GLY A 74 -5.24 1.84 17.25
CA GLY A 74 -4.69 2.90 16.42
C GLY A 74 -4.58 2.58 14.93
N HIS A 75 -4.93 1.37 14.48
CA HIS A 75 -4.82 0.97 13.08
C HIS A 75 -5.64 1.85 12.12
N VAL A 76 -6.84 2.28 12.53
CA VAL A 76 -7.67 3.18 11.68
C VAL A 76 -6.96 4.52 11.43
N ALA A 77 -6.23 5.04 12.42
CA ALA A 77 -5.59 6.35 12.34
C ALA A 77 -4.15 6.30 11.79
N GLY A 78 -3.38 5.27 12.16
CA GLY A 78 -1.93 5.23 11.94
C GLY A 78 -1.43 4.12 11.02
N PHE A 79 -2.26 3.13 10.65
CA PHE A 79 -1.84 2.04 9.76
C PHE A 79 -1.90 2.47 8.29
N SER A 80 -1.04 3.42 7.93
CA SER A 80 -1.04 4.06 6.63
C SER A 80 0.35 4.28 6.07
N ASP A 81 0.47 4.20 4.75
CA ASP A 81 1.67 4.58 4.02
C ASP A 81 1.50 5.96 3.37
N PRO A 82 2.59 6.75 3.25
CA PRO A 82 2.58 7.96 2.46
C PRO A 82 2.58 7.62 0.97
N LEU A 83 1.64 8.19 0.23
CA LEU A 83 1.35 7.82 -1.15
C LEU A 83 1.34 9.06 -2.06
N VAL A 84 1.93 8.90 -3.25
CA VAL A 84 1.88 9.87 -4.34
C VAL A 84 1.51 9.18 -5.65
N ASP A 85 0.79 9.89 -6.52
CA ASP A 85 0.63 9.51 -7.93
C ASP A 85 1.56 10.32 -8.84
N CYS A 86 2.18 9.65 -9.80
CA CYS A 86 2.80 10.30 -10.94
C CYS A 86 1.72 10.86 -11.88
N LYS A 87 1.75 12.16 -12.17
CA LYS A 87 0.76 12.80 -13.06
C LYS A 87 0.89 12.35 -14.51
N LEU A 88 2.07 11.87 -14.92
CA LEU A 88 2.34 11.37 -16.27
C LEU A 88 2.07 9.87 -16.43
N SER A 89 2.77 9.02 -15.67
CA SER A 89 2.63 7.55 -15.76
C SER A 89 1.37 7.00 -15.10
N LYS A 90 0.73 7.80 -14.23
CA LYS A 90 -0.39 7.39 -13.35
C LYS A 90 -0.01 6.30 -12.33
N GLU A 91 1.27 5.98 -12.22
CA GLU A 91 1.75 5.04 -11.21
C GLU A 91 1.69 5.63 -9.82
N ARG A 92 1.48 4.73 -8.85
CA ARG A 92 1.41 5.02 -7.43
C ARG A 92 2.61 4.40 -6.75
N PHE A 93 3.28 5.19 -5.92
CA PHE A 93 4.44 4.72 -5.18
C PHE A 93 4.52 5.39 -3.82
N ARG A 94 5.26 4.73 -2.92
CA ARG A 94 5.51 5.22 -1.57
C ARG A 94 6.63 6.25 -1.57
N THR A 95 6.43 7.37 -0.88
CA THR A 95 7.39 8.48 -0.89
C THR A 95 8.67 8.13 -0.12
N ASP A 96 8.59 7.29 0.92
CA ASP A 96 9.75 6.82 1.70
C ASP A 96 10.68 5.85 0.93
N LYS A 97 10.25 5.36 -0.23
CA LYS A 97 11.03 4.47 -1.10
C LYS A 97 11.49 5.15 -2.39
N ALA A 98 11.13 6.42 -2.59
CA ALA A 98 11.47 7.16 -3.79
C ALA A 98 12.80 7.91 -3.63
N GLY A 99 13.62 7.88 -4.67
CA GLY A 99 14.90 8.60 -4.72
C GLY A 99 14.74 10.05 -5.19
N PRO A 100 15.80 10.87 -5.03
CA PRO A 100 15.83 12.23 -5.54
C PRO A 100 15.82 12.26 -7.08
N VAL A 101 15.60 13.45 -7.64
CA VAL A 101 15.67 13.64 -9.10
C VAL A 101 17.09 13.42 -9.58
N GLU A 102 17.24 12.66 -10.65
CA GLU A 102 18.52 12.45 -11.31
C GLU A 102 18.65 13.43 -12.47
N VAL A 103 19.73 14.22 -12.47
CA VAL A 103 20.05 15.18 -13.54
C VAL A 103 21.45 14.84 -14.04
N GLU A 104 21.59 14.72 -15.36
CA GLU A 104 22.89 14.51 -15.99
C GLU A 104 23.83 15.71 -15.75
N SER A 105 25.15 15.50 -15.90
CA SER A 105 26.15 16.54 -15.66
C SER A 105 26.02 17.79 -16.53
N ASP A 106 25.28 17.70 -17.65
CA ASP A 106 25.00 18.81 -18.57
C ASP A 106 23.65 19.50 -18.30
N GLY A 107 22.99 19.19 -17.18
CA GLY A 107 21.71 19.77 -16.78
C GLY A 107 20.48 19.10 -17.41
N ARG A 108 20.64 17.99 -18.14
CA ARG A 108 19.49 17.23 -18.67
C ARG A 108 18.83 16.41 -17.57
N LEU A 109 17.56 16.69 -17.31
CA LEU A 109 16.66 15.84 -16.55
C LEU A 109 15.96 14.92 -17.55
N VAL A 110 16.34 13.64 -17.53
CA VAL A 110 15.82 12.64 -18.46
C VAL A 110 14.75 11.81 -17.77
N MET A 111 13.53 11.85 -18.30
CA MET A 111 12.43 10.97 -17.89
C MET A 111 12.33 9.80 -18.86
N HIS A 112 12.34 8.58 -18.32
CA HIS A 112 12.30 7.36 -19.11
C HIS A 112 10.85 6.93 -19.33
N ALA A 113 10.30 7.08 -20.53
CA ALA A 113 8.97 6.55 -20.82
C ALA A 113 9.07 5.06 -21.23
N PRO A 114 7.97 4.28 -21.06
CA PRO A 114 7.96 2.87 -21.46
C PRO A 114 8.23 2.66 -22.96
N ASP A 115 7.72 3.56 -23.79
CA ASP A 115 7.87 3.55 -25.25
C ASP A 115 7.80 4.96 -25.84
N LYS A 116 8.09 5.07 -27.15
CA LYS A 116 8.12 6.32 -27.90
C LYS A 116 6.75 7.00 -28.03
N ALA A 117 5.65 6.26 -28.03
CA ALA A 117 4.31 6.85 -28.09
C ALA A 117 3.97 7.53 -26.75
N MET A 118 4.26 6.85 -25.65
CA MET A 118 4.13 7.40 -24.30
C MET A 118 5.04 8.60 -24.08
N ALA A 119 6.28 8.57 -24.58
CA ALA A 119 7.19 9.71 -24.51
C ALA A 119 6.61 10.98 -25.14
N LYS A 120 5.96 10.84 -26.32
CA LYS A 120 5.28 11.97 -26.98
C LYS A 120 4.09 12.48 -26.16
N LEU A 121 3.26 11.58 -25.62
CA LEU A 121 2.12 11.94 -24.78
C LEU A 121 2.58 12.67 -23.51
N TRP A 122 3.64 12.18 -22.87
CA TRP A 122 4.22 12.79 -21.68
C TRP A 122 4.79 14.16 -21.98
N ALA A 123 5.56 14.30 -23.06
CA ALA A 123 6.11 15.60 -23.47
C ALA A 123 5.00 16.63 -23.75
N GLU A 124 3.92 16.22 -24.40
CA GLU A 124 2.76 17.09 -24.65
C GLU A 124 2.05 17.49 -23.35
N ALA A 125 1.84 16.54 -22.43
CA ALA A 125 1.26 16.83 -21.13
C ALA A 125 2.14 17.79 -20.31
N VAL A 126 3.46 17.66 -20.39
CA VAL A 126 4.38 18.62 -19.75
C VAL A 126 4.22 20.01 -20.34
N LYS A 127 4.26 20.14 -21.67
CA LYS A 127 4.15 21.43 -22.37
C LYS A 127 2.81 22.14 -22.14
N THR A 128 1.73 21.38 -21.96
CA THR A 128 0.38 21.95 -21.88
C THR A 128 -0.15 22.10 -20.46
N GLN A 129 0.17 21.16 -19.55
CA GLN A 129 -0.50 21.05 -18.26
C GLN A 129 0.42 21.18 -17.05
N HIS A 130 1.72 20.89 -17.17
CA HIS A 130 2.59 20.76 -15.99
C HIS A 130 3.75 21.74 -15.94
N ALA A 131 4.32 22.12 -17.09
CA ALA A 131 5.39 23.11 -17.20
C ALA A 131 5.27 23.87 -18.54
N PRO A 132 4.20 24.67 -18.73
CA PRO A 132 4.00 25.43 -19.95
C PRO A 132 5.14 26.43 -20.15
N GLY A 133 5.72 26.44 -21.36
CA GLY A 133 6.87 27.28 -21.71
C GLY A 133 8.25 26.65 -21.46
N ALA A 134 8.32 25.47 -20.82
CA ALA A 134 9.60 24.79 -20.60
C ALA A 134 10.14 24.19 -21.90
N LYS A 135 11.47 24.14 -22.03
CA LYS A 135 12.14 23.43 -23.12
C LYS A 135 12.04 21.92 -22.90
N VAL A 136 11.23 21.27 -23.73
CA VAL A 136 10.98 19.82 -23.69
C VAL A 136 11.34 19.18 -25.04
N GLU A 137 12.25 18.21 -25.01
CA GLU A 137 12.66 17.41 -26.16
C GLU A 137 12.23 15.94 -25.98
N VAL A 138 11.97 15.25 -27.08
CA VAL A 138 11.73 13.79 -27.06
C VAL A 138 12.86 13.12 -27.83
N ARG A 139 13.60 12.22 -27.17
CA ARG A 139 14.71 11.46 -27.74
C ARG A 139 14.41 9.98 -27.62
N ASP A 140 14.00 9.38 -28.73
CA ASP A 140 13.50 8.00 -28.77
C ASP A 140 12.34 7.75 -27.79
N LYS A 141 12.56 7.02 -26.69
CA LYS A 141 11.58 6.76 -25.63
C LYS A 141 11.73 7.70 -24.41
N ASP A 142 12.68 8.61 -24.43
CA ASP A 142 12.97 9.49 -23.31
C ASP A 142 12.39 10.90 -23.55
N VAL A 143 11.91 11.52 -22.48
CA VAL A 143 11.50 12.92 -22.46
C VAL A 143 12.56 13.70 -21.70
N VAL A 144 13.18 14.67 -22.37
CA VAL A 144 14.31 15.43 -21.85
C VAL A 144 13.84 16.84 -21.50
N LEU A 145 14.04 17.21 -20.24
CA LEU A 145 13.91 18.56 -19.73
C LEU A 145 15.31 19.11 -19.43
N HIS A 146 15.44 20.43 -19.41
CA HIS A 146 16.71 21.09 -19.09
C HIS A 146 16.59 21.79 -17.73
N ALA A 147 17.10 21.17 -16.67
CA ALA A 147 17.11 21.73 -15.33
C ALA A 147 18.30 22.68 -15.17
N LYS A 148 18.04 23.94 -14.83
CA LYS A 148 19.06 24.94 -14.48
C LYS A 148 19.42 24.89 -13.00
N GLU A 149 18.42 24.66 -12.15
CA GLU A 149 18.58 24.60 -10.70
C GLU A 149 17.63 23.54 -10.12
N VAL A 150 18.13 22.77 -9.15
CA VAL A 150 17.34 21.83 -8.35
C VAL A 150 17.56 22.17 -6.88
N THR A 151 16.53 22.67 -6.22
CA THR A 151 16.55 23.00 -4.80
C THR A 151 15.72 21.94 -4.06
N PRO A 152 16.34 21.05 -3.25
CA PRO A 152 15.58 20.08 -2.46
C PRO A 152 14.78 20.78 -1.35
N PRO A 153 13.67 20.19 -0.89
CA PRO A 153 12.93 20.72 0.25
C PRO A 153 13.79 20.70 1.52
N ALA A 154 13.72 21.78 2.31
CA ALA A 154 14.43 21.92 3.58
C ALA A 154 13.56 22.66 4.60
N GLY A 155 13.56 22.19 5.86
CA GLY A 155 12.92 22.90 6.98
C GLY A 155 11.40 23.16 6.82
N GLY A 156 10.67 22.30 6.10
CA GLY A 156 9.24 22.47 5.85
C GLY A 156 8.89 23.37 4.65
N GLN A 157 9.89 23.93 3.95
CA GLN A 157 9.68 24.61 2.67
C GLN A 157 9.66 23.62 1.50
N ALA A 158 8.77 23.86 0.55
CA ALA A 158 8.72 23.08 -0.69
C ALA A 158 9.99 23.33 -1.51
N GLY A 159 10.59 22.26 -2.03
CA GLY A 159 11.67 22.36 -3.00
C GLY A 159 11.15 22.82 -4.36
N LYS A 160 12.07 23.11 -5.26
CA LYS A 160 11.75 23.53 -6.63
C LYS A 160 12.76 23.02 -7.65
N ILE A 161 12.31 22.88 -8.88
CA ILE A 161 13.17 22.67 -10.04
C ILE A 161 12.91 23.84 -11.01
N VAL A 162 13.97 24.50 -11.44
CA VAL A 162 13.92 25.57 -12.44
C VAL A 162 14.30 24.98 -13.79
N LEU A 163 13.35 24.96 -14.72
CA LEU A 163 13.53 24.44 -16.07
C LEU A 163 13.83 25.59 -17.05
N ALA A 164 14.75 25.37 -17.98
CA ALA A 164 15.04 26.33 -19.03
C ALA A 164 13.81 26.54 -19.93
N GLY A 165 13.51 27.80 -20.25
CA GLY A 165 12.44 28.15 -21.19
C GLY A 165 12.71 27.68 -22.62
N PHE A 166 11.64 27.43 -23.37
CA PHE A 166 11.70 27.11 -24.80
C PHE A 166 12.18 28.33 -25.59
N ASP A 167 13.13 28.12 -26.50
CA ASP A 167 13.65 29.12 -27.44
C ASP A 167 14.10 30.46 -26.81
N GLY A 168 14.78 30.38 -25.66
CA GLY A 168 15.24 31.58 -24.93
C GLY A 168 14.13 32.31 -24.17
N GLY A 169 12.94 31.72 -24.07
CA GLY A 169 11.86 32.18 -23.20
C GLY A 169 12.20 32.13 -21.71
N PRO A 170 11.32 32.67 -20.84
CA PRO A 170 11.55 32.70 -19.41
C PRO A 170 11.64 31.29 -18.81
N ASP A 171 12.43 31.16 -17.75
CA ASP A 171 12.55 29.90 -17.02
C ASP A 171 11.24 29.54 -16.32
N VAL A 172 10.97 28.24 -16.23
CA VAL A 172 9.74 27.70 -15.67
C VAL A 172 10.06 27.01 -14.34
N GLU A 173 9.51 27.52 -13.26
CA GLU A 173 9.64 26.91 -11.93
C GLU A 173 8.54 25.86 -11.72
N ILE A 174 8.92 24.65 -11.31
CA ILE A 174 8.00 23.58 -10.93
C ILE A 174 8.23 23.16 -9.47
N PRO A 175 7.17 22.78 -8.74
CA PRO A 175 7.31 22.30 -7.37
C PRO A 175 8.06 20.96 -7.35
N TYR A 176 9.00 20.83 -6.40
CA TYR A 176 9.78 19.61 -6.20
C TYR A 176 9.73 19.15 -4.74
N ARG A 177 9.36 17.88 -4.55
CA ARG A 177 9.13 17.29 -3.22
C ARG A 177 10.34 16.56 -2.66
N GLY A 178 11.50 16.64 -3.32
CA GLY A 178 12.70 15.91 -2.91
C GLY A 178 12.79 14.48 -3.45
N TYR A 179 11.77 14.02 -4.18
CA TYR A 179 11.73 12.70 -4.78
C TYR A 179 11.01 12.69 -6.13
N VAL A 180 11.24 11.64 -6.92
CA VAL A 180 10.65 11.41 -8.25
C VAL A 180 10.06 10.00 -8.37
N THR A 181 9.26 9.76 -9.39
CA THR A 181 8.72 8.41 -9.67
C THR A 181 9.86 7.41 -9.88
N PRO A 182 9.96 6.32 -9.08
CA PRO A 182 10.97 5.30 -9.25
C PRO A 182 10.95 4.70 -10.65
N GLY A 183 12.13 4.48 -11.24
CA GLY A 183 12.27 3.88 -12.58
C GLY A 183 12.01 4.83 -13.76
N PHE A 184 11.25 5.92 -13.58
CA PHE A 184 10.94 6.88 -14.65
C PHE A 184 11.57 8.26 -14.46
N ASN A 185 12.11 8.56 -13.28
CA ASN A 185 12.73 9.85 -12.95
C ASN A 185 11.81 11.07 -13.20
N CYS A 186 10.50 10.90 -12.99
CA CYS A 186 9.50 11.93 -13.25
C CYS A 186 9.20 12.79 -11.99
N PRO A 187 9.37 14.13 -12.04
CA PRO A 187 9.10 15.03 -10.89
C PRO A 187 7.65 15.52 -10.80
N PHE A 188 6.79 15.21 -11.77
CA PHE A 188 5.41 15.72 -11.82
C PHE A 188 4.47 14.86 -10.97
N LEU A 189 4.38 15.19 -9.69
CA LEU A 189 3.70 14.38 -8.69
C LEU A 189 2.42 15.04 -8.16
N SER A 190 1.47 14.23 -7.67
CA SER A 190 0.33 14.70 -6.88
C SER A 190 0.79 15.26 -5.53
N GLU A 191 -0.15 15.78 -4.74
CA GLU A 191 0.08 15.94 -3.31
C GLU A 191 0.24 14.57 -2.64
N GLU A 192 1.05 14.54 -1.59
CA GLU A 192 1.17 13.35 -0.75
C GLU A 192 -0.14 13.15 0.02
N ARG A 193 -0.59 11.89 0.08
CA ARG A 193 -1.76 11.50 0.84
C ARG A 193 -1.44 10.27 1.68
N THR A 194 -2.06 10.16 2.84
CA THR A 194 -2.01 8.95 3.66
C THR A 194 -2.97 7.90 3.11
N PHE A 195 -2.47 6.70 2.86
CA PHE A 195 -3.28 5.57 2.40
C PHE A 195 -3.34 4.49 3.48
N ASN A 196 -4.53 4.28 4.06
CA ASN A 196 -4.72 3.23 5.07
C ASN A 196 -4.62 1.85 4.41
N LEU A 197 -3.80 0.98 4.99
CA LEU A 197 -3.49 -0.34 4.45
C LEU A 197 -4.52 -1.42 4.86
N MET A 198 -5.56 -1.11 5.61
CA MET A 198 -6.62 -2.07 5.91
C MET A 198 -7.62 -2.17 4.75
N PHE A 199 -8.03 -3.39 4.44
CA PHE A 199 -9.19 -3.59 3.58
C PHE A 199 -10.47 -3.27 4.35
N ARG A 200 -11.18 -2.24 3.88
CA ARG A 200 -12.50 -1.86 4.37
C ARG A 200 -13.57 -2.64 3.60
N SER A 201 -14.54 -3.18 4.32
CA SER A 201 -15.75 -3.79 3.78
C SER A 201 -16.97 -3.35 4.59
N PHE A 202 -18.15 -3.86 4.25
CA PHE A 202 -19.40 -3.58 4.94
C PHE A 202 -20.07 -4.88 5.36
N LEU A 203 -20.54 -4.92 6.60
CA LEU A 203 -21.28 -6.04 7.18
C LEU A 203 -22.76 -5.66 7.25
N GLY A 204 -23.61 -6.47 6.62
CA GLY A 204 -25.06 -6.25 6.56
C GLY A 204 -25.66 -6.82 5.29
N SER A 205 -26.99 -6.90 5.24
CA SER A 205 -27.74 -7.40 4.08
C SER A 205 -28.03 -6.32 3.03
N VAL A 206 -27.83 -5.05 3.37
CA VAL A 206 -28.12 -3.91 2.52
C VAL A 206 -26.81 -3.22 2.18
N ASP A 207 -26.57 -3.05 0.88
CA ASP A 207 -25.44 -2.25 0.38
C ASP A 207 -25.64 -0.79 0.82
N PRO A 208 -24.69 -0.18 1.54
CA PRO A 208 -24.83 1.20 1.98
C PRO A 208 -24.82 2.22 0.84
N LEU A 209 -24.57 1.82 -0.41
CA LEU A 209 -24.57 2.72 -1.57
C LEU A 209 -25.84 3.56 -1.67
N THR A 210 -27.02 2.99 -1.41
CA THR A 210 -28.29 3.75 -1.43
C THR A 210 -28.28 4.86 -0.38
N GLU A 211 -27.88 4.55 0.85
CA GLU A 211 -27.78 5.53 1.94
C GLU A 211 -26.76 6.63 1.64
N VAL A 212 -25.65 6.28 0.98
CA VAL A 212 -24.64 7.25 0.53
C VAL A 212 -25.21 8.19 -0.54
N VAL A 213 -25.92 7.65 -1.54
CA VAL A 213 -26.55 8.45 -2.60
C VAL A 213 -27.60 9.38 -2.00
N ASP A 214 -28.46 8.88 -1.12
CA ASP A 214 -29.49 9.68 -0.45
C ASP A 214 -28.88 10.78 0.42
N ALA A 215 -27.84 10.45 1.21
CA ALA A 215 -27.13 11.43 2.03
C ALA A 215 -26.46 12.53 1.19
N PHE A 216 -25.86 12.16 0.05
CA PHE A 216 -25.27 13.11 -0.89
C PHE A 216 -26.34 14.00 -1.51
N LEU A 217 -27.44 13.41 -2.03
CA LEU A 217 -28.52 14.15 -2.66
C LEU A 217 -29.25 15.09 -1.69
N ALA A 218 -29.30 14.75 -0.40
CA ALA A 218 -29.91 15.60 0.61
C ALA A 218 -29.01 16.76 1.07
N ASN A 219 -27.71 16.76 0.76
CA ASN A 219 -26.72 17.71 1.30
C ASN A 219 -25.80 18.29 0.20
N LYS A 220 -26.27 18.37 -1.04
CA LYS A 220 -25.48 18.73 -2.24
C LYS A 220 -24.78 20.08 -2.13
N GLU A 221 -25.36 20.97 -1.33
CA GLU A 221 -24.89 22.33 -1.05
C GLU A 221 -23.67 22.40 -0.13
N LYS A 222 -23.35 21.32 0.59
CA LYS A 222 -22.19 21.28 1.50
C LYS A 222 -20.87 21.22 0.76
N SER A 223 -19.81 21.69 1.42
CA SER A 223 -18.45 21.60 0.88
C SER A 223 -17.97 20.16 0.79
N LYS A 224 -16.97 19.89 -0.07
CA LYS A 224 -16.39 18.55 -0.25
C LYS A 224 -15.89 17.90 1.07
N PRO A 225 -15.23 18.62 1.99
CA PRO A 225 -14.85 18.06 3.29
C PRO A 225 -16.05 17.65 4.15
N GLU A 226 -17.10 18.49 4.18
CA GLU A 226 -18.32 18.22 4.96
C GLU A 226 -19.10 17.03 4.39
N LEU A 227 -19.23 16.96 3.06
CA LEU A 227 -19.82 15.81 2.37
C LEU A 227 -19.05 14.52 2.67
N ARG A 228 -17.72 14.57 2.67
CA ARG A 228 -16.88 13.41 3.01
C ARG A 228 -17.13 12.96 4.46
N ALA A 229 -17.17 13.88 5.41
CA ALA A 229 -17.42 13.57 6.82
C ALA A 229 -18.83 12.97 7.04
N LEU A 230 -19.82 13.49 6.31
CA LEU A 230 -21.19 12.95 6.32
C LEU A 230 -21.22 11.52 5.81
N ILE A 231 -20.63 11.26 4.64
CA ILE A 231 -20.58 9.93 4.03
C ILE A 231 -19.84 8.94 4.94
N GLU A 232 -18.71 9.34 5.54
CA GLU A 232 -17.99 8.48 6.50
C GLU A 232 -18.86 8.12 7.71
N THR A 233 -19.65 9.05 8.21
CA THR A 233 -20.58 8.81 9.32
C THR A 233 -21.68 7.82 8.94
N THR A 234 -22.27 7.97 7.75
CA THR A 234 -23.27 7.03 7.22
C THR A 234 -22.69 5.62 7.11
N LEU A 235 -21.49 5.51 6.54
CA LEU A 235 -20.82 4.23 6.33
C LEU A 235 -20.33 3.58 7.62
N ALA A 236 -20.07 4.34 8.68
CA ALA A 236 -19.47 3.84 9.92
C ALA A 236 -20.27 2.73 10.59
N ARG A 237 -21.59 2.69 10.38
CA ARG A 237 -22.51 1.73 11.03
C ARG A 237 -22.30 0.28 10.57
N SER A 238 -22.03 0.09 9.28
CA SER A 238 -21.81 -1.23 8.68
C SER A 238 -20.35 -1.48 8.36
N THR A 239 -19.48 -0.47 8.45
CA THR A 239 -18.06 -0.62 8.14
C THR A 239 -17.43 -1.70 9.00
N VAL A 240 -16.69 -2.61 8.36
CA VAL A 240 -15.82 -3.59 9.00
C VAL A 240 -14.49 -3.64 8.26
N TYR A 241 -13.49 -4.27 8.87
CA TYR A 241 -12.16 -4.40 8.28
C TYR A 241 -11.73 -5.86 8.26
N LEU A 242 -10.98 -6.23 7.22
CA LEU A 242 -10.19 -7.46 7.27
C LEU A 242 -8.96 -7.19 8.13
N ARG A 243 -8.67 -8.06 9.11
CA ARG A 243 -7.55 -7.86 10.02
C ARG A 243 -6.20 -7.75 9.29
N PRO A 244 -5.37 -6.74 9.62
CA PRO A 244 -4.02 -6.59 9.07
C PRO A 244 -2.95 -7.42 9.81
N GLU A 245 -3.32 -8.01 10.94
CA GLU A 245 -2.49 -8.87 11.80
C GLU A 245 -3.37 -9.84 12.62
N THR A 246 -2.78 -10.84 13.29
CA THR A 246 -3.52 -11.78 14.15
C THR A 246 -3.52 -11.41 15.64
N ALA A 247 -2.56 -10.58 16.07
CA ALA A 247 -2.36 -10.08 17.44
C ALA A 247 -3.63 -9.58 18.15
N GLN A 248 -4.42 -8.73 17.49
CA GLN A 248 -5.62 -8.13 18.11
C GLN A 248 -6.63 -9.15 18.60
N GLY A 249 -6.75 -10.30 17.92
CA GLY A 249 -7.60 -11.39 18.38
C GLY A 249 -7.17 -11.95 19.73
N MET A 250 -5.87 -12.09 19.94
CA MET A 250 -5.27 -12.59 21.19
C MET A 250 -5.44 -11.58 22.32
N PHE A 251 -5.26 -10.27 22.06
CA PHE A 251 -5.49 -9.22 23.06
C PHE A 251 -6.94 -9.16 23.52
N VAL A 252 -7.90 -9.17 22.59
CA VAL A 252 -9.34 -9.12 22.93
C VAL A 252 -9.78 -10.37 23.70
N GLN A 253 -9.16 -11.52 23.45
CA GLN A 253 -9.48 -12.78 24.12
C GLN A 253 -8.66 -13.05 25.38
N PHE A 254 -7.75 -12.14 25.78
CA PHE A 254 -6.86 -12.33 26.92
C PHE A 254 -7.59 -12.82 28.18
N GLN A 255 -8.68 -12.14 28.58
CA GLN A 255 -9.41 -12.49 29.79
C GLN A 255 -10.14 -13.84 29.66
N ASN A 256 -10.70 -14.15 28.49
CA ASN A 256 -11.38 -15.43 28.24
C ASN A 256 -10.40 -16.59 28.27
N CYS A 257 -9.23 -16.41 27.65
CA CYS A 257 -8.12 -17.37 27.70
C CYS A 257 -7.67 -17.58 29.15
N LEU A 258 -7.31 -16.51 29.86
CA LEU A 258 -6.86 -16.56 31.26
C LEU A 258 -7.84 -17.31 32.17
N ASN A 259 -9.14 -17.01 32.03
CA ASN A 259 -10.19 -17.64 32.84
C ASN A 259 -10.40 -19.12 32.50
N SER A 260 -10.25 -19.51 31.23
CA SER A 260 -10.56 -20.87 30.76
C SER A 260 -9.49 -21.89 31.15
N VAL A 261 -8.22 -21.49 31.08
CA VAL A 261 -7.09 -22.39 31.37
C VAL A 261 -6.46 -22.16 32.75
N SER A 262 -6.86 -21.09 33.46
CA SER A 262 -6.32 -20.73 34.78
C SER A 262 -4.78 -20.66 34.81
N MET A 263 -4.16 -20.29 33.69
CA MET A 263 -2.71 -20.09 33.61
C MET A 263 -2.30 -18.90 34.48
N LYS A 264 -1.06 -18.95 34.99
CA LYS A 264 -0.44 -17.80 35.66
C LYS A 264 0.48 -17.08 34.69
N ILE A 265 0.55 -15.77 34.80
CA ILE A 265 1.58 -14.99 34.11
C ILE A 265 2.96 -15.47 34.62
N PRO A 266 3.95 -15.75 33.74
CA PRO A 266 3.90 -15.53 32.30
C PRO A 266 3.27 -16.69 31.51
N PHE A 267 2.43 -16.34 30.54
CA PHE A 267 1.85 -17.28 29.57
C PHE A 267 1.72 -16.63 28.20
N GLY A 268 1.64 -17.46 27.16
CA GLY A 268 1.45 -17.03 25.79
C GLY A 268 0.12 -17.48 25.20
N ILE A 269 -0.38 -16.69 24.25
CA ILE A 269 -1.43 -17.09 23.32
C ILE A 269 -0.78 -17.11 21.94
N ALA A 270 -1.00 -18.19 21.19
CA ALA A 270 -0.49 -18.36 19.83
C ALA A 270 -1.65 -18.50 18.85
N GLN A 271 -1.49 -17.90 17.68
CA GLN A 271 -2.48 -18.00 16.60
C GLN A 271 -1.78 -18.15 15.25
N MET A 272 -2.34 -19.02 14.41
CA MET A 272 -2.02 -19.08 12.98
C MET A 272 -3.25 -18.62 12.19
N GLY A 273 -3.06 -17.81 11.16
CA GLY A 273 -4.19 -17.46 10.30
C GLY A 273 -3.89 -16.36 9.30
N LYS A 274 -4.90 -16.07 8.47
CA LYS A 274 -4.80 -15.06 7.41
C LYS A 274 -4.76 -13.65 7.98
N ALA A 275 -4.03 -12.78 7.31
CA ALA A 275 -4.04 -11.33 7.50
C ALA A 275 -3.97 -10.64 6.13
N PHE A 276 -4.45 -9.41 6.08
CA PHE A 276 -4.65 -8.68 4.83
C PHE A 276 -4.07 -7.27 4.92
N ARG A 277 -3.21 -6.92 3.98
CA ARG A 277 -2.62 -5.57 3.87
C ARG A 277 -2.79 -5.08 2.45
N ASN A 278 -3.45 -3.94 2.28
CA ASN A 278 -3.70 -3.32 0.99
C ASN A 278 -2.40 -2.65 0.51
N GLU A 279 -1.41 -3.44 0.13
CA GLU A 279 -0.09 -2.96 -0.27
C GLU A 279 -0.17 -2.10 -1.54
N VAL A 280 0.43 -0.91 -1.48
CA VAL A 280 0.49 0.02 -2.61
C VAL A 280 1.34 -0.56 -3.75
N THR A 281 2.54 -1.01 -3.38
CA THR A 281 3.56 -1.54 -4.28
C THR A 281 3.77 -3.01 -3.98
N VAL A 282 3.45 -3.86 -4.94
CA VAL A 282 3.57 -5.31 -4.80
C VAL A 282 4.85 -5.70 -5.52
N GLU A 283 5.84 -6.10 -4.75
CA GLU A 283 7.18 -6.35 -5.26
C GLU A 283 7.66 -7.71 -4.77
N HIS A 284 8.54 -8.31 -5.57
CA HIS A 284 9.28 -9.51 -5.20
C HIS A 284 8.38 -10.73 -4.87
N PHE A 285 7.41 -11.09 -5.70
CA PHE A 285 6.64 -12.35 -5.55
C PHE A 285 5.86 -12.39 -4.22
N THR A 286 5.89 -13.51 -3.47
CA THR A 286 5.14 -13.69 -2.20
C THR A 286 5.62 -12.83 -1.03
N PHE A 287 6.64 -11.97 -1.22
CA PHE A 287 7.20 -11.14 -0.15
C PHE A 287 6.34 -9.90 0.15
N ARG A 288 5.58 -9.40 -0.83
CA ARG A 288 4.57 -8.35 -0.65
C ARG A 288 3.26 -8.77 -1.31
N SER A 289 2.47 -9.55 -0.56
CA SER A 289 1.13 -9.97 -0.95
C SER A 289 0.05 -9.23 -0.15
N CYS A 290 -1.11 -9.02 -0.76
CA CYS A 290 -2.24 -8.38 -0.09
C CYS A 290 -2.95 -9.32 0.89
N GLU A 291 -2.78 -10.62 0.68
CA GLU A 291 -3.24 -11.70 1.54
C GLU A 291 -2.05 -12.59 1.87
N PHE A 292 -1.86 -12.91 3.15
CA PHE A 292 -0.84 -13.83 3.62
C PHE A 292 -1.29 -14.48 4.93
N GLU A 293 -0.52 -15.44 5.41
CA GLU A 293 -0.75 -16.07 6.71
C GLU A 293 0.41 -15.77 7.65
N GLN A 294 0.06 -15.57 8.91
CA GLN A 294 0.99 -15.31 9.99
C GLN A 294 0.87 -16.40 11.04
N MET A 295 1.95 -16.58 11.78
CA MET A 295 2.04 -17.44 12.95
C MET A 295 2.63 -16.55 14.05
N GLU A 296 1.77 -16.02 14.92
CA GLU A 296 2.12 -15.02 15.93
C GLU A 296 1.92 -15.60 17.33
N ILE A 297 2.71 -15.09 18.28
CA ILE A 297 2.60 -15.41 19.71
C ILE A 297 2.61 -14.10 20.47
N GLU A 298 1.60 -13.87 21.28
CA GLU A 298 1.60 -12.82 22.30
C GLU A 298 1.96 -13.46 23.62
N PHE A 299 3.16 -13.16 24.13
CA PHE A 299 3.66 -13.71 25.39
C PHE A 299 3.59 -12.65 26.48
N PHE A 300 2.66 -12.83 27.41
CA PHE A 300 2.36 -11.87 28.48
C PHE A 300 3.29 -12.12 29.67
N CYS A 301 4.02 -11.10 30.10
CA CYS A 301 4.94 -11.13 31.23
C CYS A 301 4.72 -9.93 32.16
N GLU A 302 5.32 -9.98 33.35
CA GLU A 302 5.42 -8.79 34.20
C GLU A 302 6.31 -7.73 33.52
N PRO A 303 6.00 -6.43 33.68
CA PRO A 303 6.77 -5.33 33.07
C PRO A 303 8.24 -5.26 33.47
#